data_AF-A0A0B9AHD7-F1
#
_entry.id   AF-A0A0B9AHD7-F1
#
_cell.length_a   1.000
_cell.length_b   1.000
_cell.length_c   1.000
_cell.angle_alpha   90.00
_cell.angle_beta   90.00
_cell.angle_gamma   90.00
#
_symmetry.space_group_name_H-M   'P 1'
#
loop_
_entity.id
_entity.type
_entity.pdbx_description
1 polymer ?
#
loop_
_entity_poly.entity_id
_entity_poly.type
_entity_poly.pdbx_seq_one_letter_code
_entity_poly.pdbx_strand_id
1 'polypeptide(L)'
;MSDPAPRDPAQDPAMGRYFALQVVRLSGALLVLLGVLVQAGKGPGPLAALPPIAGIVLALVGLWDFFFLPRIVARRWRTPE
;
A
#
# COMPACT_ATOMS: atom_id res chain seq x y z
N MET A 1 -45.35 -10.33 7.53
CA MET A 1 -44.21 -9.38 7.43
C MET A 1 -43.09 -9.98 8.26
N SER A 2 -42.27 -10.83 7.67
CA SER A 2 -41.17 -11.49 8.39
C SER A 2 -40.01 -10.50 8.46
N ASP A 3 -39.61 -10.14 9.67
CA ASP A 3 -38.48 -9.25 9.94
C ASP A 3 -37.19 -9.91 9.43
N PRO A 4 -36.38 -9.28 8.55
CA PRO A 4 -35.11 -9.87 8.13
C PRO A 4 -34.18 -9.97 9.33
N ALA A 5 -33.59 -11.16 9.53
CA ALA A 5 -32.67 -11.46 10.61
C ALA A 5 -31.56 -10.38 10.75
N PRO A 6 -31.06 -10.09 11.96
CA PRO A 6 -30.01 -9.11 12.20
C PRO A 6 -28.82 -9.38 11.27
N ARG A 7 -28.47 -8.41 10.42
CA ARG A 7 -27.26 -8.51 9.60
C ARG A 7 -26.07 -8.42 10.54
N ASP A 8 -25.36 -9.53 10.76
CA ASP A 8 -24.12 -9.53 11.53
C ASP A 8 -23.11 -8.55 10.90
N PRO A 9 -22.75 -7.45 11.57
CA PRO A 9 -21.79 -6.46 11.04
C PRO A 9 -20.41 -7.09 10.77
N ALA A 10 -20.11 -8.22 11.42
CA ALA A 10 -18.88 -8.97 11.27
C ALA A 10 -18.68 -9.57 9.87
N GLN A 11 -19.75 -9.67 9.06
CA GLN A 11 -19.68 -10.21 7.70
C GLN A 11 -19.73 -9.13 6.62
N ASP A 12 -19.51 -7.84 6.92
CA ASP A 12 -19.48 -6.82 5.87
C ASP A 12 -18.09 -6.77 5.21
N PRO A 13 -17.89 -7.38 4.02
CA PRO A 13 -16.61 -7.36 3.32
C PRO A 13 -16.18 -5.94 2.93
N ALA A 14 -17.07 -4.94 3.01
CA ALA A 14 -16.73 -3.55 2.75
C ALA A 14 -15.66 -3.04 3.73
N MET A 15 -15.78 -3.34 5.04
CA MET A 15 -14.84 -2.83 6.04
C MET A 15 -13.41 -3.39 5.83
N GLY A 16 -13.30 -4.68 5.52
CA GLY A 16 -12.02 -5.32 5.20
C GLY A 16 -11.37 -4.73 3.93
N ARG A 17 -12.18 -4.42 2.92
CA ARG A 17 -11.71 -3.77 1.68
C ARG A 17 -11.21 -2.35 1.94
N TYR A 18 -11.92 -1.55 2.74
CA TYR A 18 -11.46 -0.22 3.11
C TYR A 18 -10.14 -0.25 3.89
N PHE A 19 -10.02 -1.14 4.87
CA PHE A 19 -8.81 -1.27 5.68
C PHE A 19 -7.61 -1.67 4.82
N ALA A 20 -7.77 -2.67 3.94
CA ALA A 20 -6.70 -3.08 3.05
C ALA A 20 -6.33 -1.98 2.02
N LEU A 21 -7.28 -1.18 1.52
CA LEU A 21 -6.96 -0.04 0.66
C LEU A 21 -6.15 1.03 1.42
N GLN A 22 -6.46 1.27 2.69
CA GLN A 22 -5.72 2.20 3.54
C GLN A 22 -4.31 1.70 3.81
N VAL A 23 -4.13 0.42 4.17
CA VAL A 23 -2.80 -0.19 4.39
C VAL A 23 -1.94 -0.09 3.15
N VAL A 24 -2.49 -0.33 1.96
CA VAL A 24 -1.74 -0.25 0.70
C VAL A 24 -1.35 1.20 0.35
N ARG A 25 -2.22 2.17 0.65
CA ARG A 25 -1.86 3.59 0.52
C ARG A 25 -0.76 3.97 1.50
N LEU A 26 -0.86 3.51 2.75
CA LEU A 26 0.12 3.80 3.79
C LEU A 26 1.48 3.18 3.45
N SER A 27 1.51 1.95 2.93
CA SER A 27 2.74 1.27 2.55
C SER A 27 3.44 1.98 1.38
N GLY A 28 2.71 2.42 0.36
CA GLY A 28 3.28 3.20 -0.72
C GLY A 28 3.79 4.56 -0.27
N ALA A 29 3.06 5.26 0.62
CA ALA A 29 3.53 6.51 1.21
C ALA A 29 4.82 6.31 2.02
N LEU A 30 4.90 5.23 2.79
CA LEU A 30 6.10 4.84 3.54
C LEU A 30 7.28 4.51 2.62
N LEU A 31 7.04 3.81 1.50
CA LEU A 31 8.06 3.52 0.49
C LEU A 31 8.61 4.79 -0.18
N VAL A 32 7.73 5.75 -0.52
CA VAL A 32 8.16 7.05 -1.07
C VAL A 32 8.99 7.81 -0.04
N LEU A 33 8.54 7.88 1.22
CA LEU A 33 9.29 8.53 2.30
C LEU A 33 10.65 7.86 2.53
N LEU A 34 10.71 6.52 2.51
CA LEU A 34 11.96 5.77 2.57
C LEU A 34 12.88 6.10 1.39
N GLY A 35 12.37 6.15 0.16
CA GLY A 35 13.14 6.52 -1.02
C GLY A 35 13.76 7.92 -0.91
N VAL A 36 12.97 8.90 -0.47
CA VAL A 36 13.45 10.28 -0.23
C VAL A 36 14.51 10.29 0.89
N LEU A 37 14.32 9.50 1.94
CA LEU A 37 15.25 9.44 3.07
C LEU A 37 16.60 8.80 2.68
N VAL A 38 16.57 7.75 1.86
CA VAL A 38 17.76 7.14 1.26
C VAL A 38 18.46 8.13 0.32
N GLN A 39 17.70 8.84 -0.52
CA GLN A 39 18.25 9.86 -1.41
C GLN A 39 18.94 11.01 -0.63
N ALA A 40 18.40 11.37 0.53
CA ALA A 40 18.97 12.36 1.43
C ALA A 40 20.21 11.86 2.21
N GLY A 41 20.68 10.63 1.94
CA GLY A 41 21.83 10.01 2.62
C GLY A 41 21.53 9.62 4.07
N LYS A 42 20.25 9.62 4.48
CA LYS A 42 19.79 9.26 5.83
C LYS A 42 19.06 7.90 5.85
N GLY A 43 19.33 7.05 4.87
CA GLY A 43 18.72 5.73 4.79
C GLY A 43 18.93 4.91 6.08
N PRO A 44 17.92 4.20 6.60
CA PRO A 44 18.10 3.38 7.79
C PRO A 44 18.94 2.14 7.48
N GLY A 45 19.95 1.88 8.33
CA GLY A 45 20.76 0.65 8.30
C GLY A 45 21.55 0.46 6.98
N PRO A 46 21.40 -0.69 6.28
CA PRO A 46 22.18 -1.00 5.08
C PRO A 46 21.90 -0.03 3.92
N LEU A 47 20.77 0.69 3.95
CA LEU A 47 20.39 1.68 2.94
C LEU A 47 21.24 2.97 3.02
N ALA A 48 21.91 3.25 4.14
CA ALA A 48 22.80 4.40 4.27
C ALA A 48 24.07 4.27 3.40
N ALA A 49 24.51 3.03 3.15
CA ALA A 49 25.71 2.73 2.39
C ALA A 49 25.44 2.62 0.87
N LEU A 50 24.19 2.80 0.44
CA LEU A 50 23.82 2.62 -0.96
C LEU A 50 24.26 3.82 -1.81
N PRO A 51 24.71 3.59 -3.06
CA PRO A 51 25.09 4.66 -3.97
C PRO A 51 23.92 5.64 -4.22
N PRO A 52 24.18 6.91 -4.56
CA PRO A 52 23.13 7.91 -4.82
C PRO A 52 22.10 7.48 -5.87
N ILE A 53 22.54 6.70 -6.87
CA ILE A 53 21.68 6.11 -7.92
C ILE A 53 20.65 5.16 -7.33
N ALA A 54 20.99 4.42 -6.28
CA ALA A 54 20.06 3.51 -5.66
C ALA A 54 18.94 4.25 -4.92
N GLY A 55 19.18 5.46 -4.40
CA GLY A 55 18.12 6.33 -3.88
C GLY A 55 17.08 6.69 -4.94
N ILE A 56 17.52 7.02 -6.16
CA ILE A 56 16.65 7.31 -7.30
C ILE A 56 15.84 6.07 -7.68
N VAL A 57 16.50 4.91 -7.79
CA VAL A 57 15.81 3.64 -8.10
C VAL A 57 14.78 3.31 -7.03
N LEU A 58 15.13 3.45 -5.74
CA LEU A 58 14.21 3.17 -4.63
C LEU A 58 13.01 4.13 -4.62
N ALA A 59 13.24 5.42 -4.91
CA ALA A 59 12.17 6.41 -5.02
C ALA A 59 11.24 6.10 -6.21
N LEU A 60 11.79 5.70 -7.36
CA LEU A 60 11.00 5.29 -8.53
C LEU A 60 10.20 4.00 -8.27
N VAL A 61 10.80 3.02 -7.59
CA VAL A 61 10.10 1.79 -7.17
C VAL A 61 9.00 2.12 -6.17
N GLY A 62 9.26 2.93 -5.15
CA GLY A 62 8.26 3.35 -4.18
C GLY A 62 7.12 4.15 -4.81
N LEU A 63 7.42 5.01 -5.78
CA LEU A 63 6.41 5.71 -6.58
C LEU A 63 5.59 4.73 -7.42
N TRP A 64 6.24 3.77 -8.07
CA TRP A 64 5.56 2.74 -8.86
C TRP A 64 4.63 1.90 -7.95
N ASP A 65 5.11 1.42 -6.82
CA ASP A 65 4.28 0.68 -5.85
C ASP A 65 3.10 1.53 -5.35
N PHE A 66 3.32 2.82 -5.02
CA PHE A 66 2.24 3.70 -4.60
C PHE A 66 1.12 3.84 -5.65
N PHE A 67 1.45 3.80 -6.94
CA PHE A 67 0.46 3.91 -8.03
C PHE A 67 -0.13 2.57 -8.48
N PHE A 68 0.67 1.51 -8.52
CA PHE A 68 0.29 0.22 -9.09
C PHE A 68 -0.22 -0.77 -8.04
N LEU A 69 0.35 -0.79 -6.82
CA LEU A 69 -0.06 -1.71 -5.75
C LEU A 69 -1.54 -1.52 -5.35
N PRO A 70 -2.07 -0.30 -5.10
CA PRO A 70 -3.49 -0.12 -4.81
C PRO A 70 -4.38 -0.47 -6.00
N ARG A 71 -3.92 -0.25 -7.24
CA ARG A 71 -4.65 -0.66 -8.45
C ARG A 71 -4.71 -2.17 -8.61
N ILE A 72 -3.64 -2.90 -8.31
CA ILE A 72 -3.58 -4.37 -8.36
C ILE A 72 -4.48 -4.97 -7.29
N VAL A 73 -4.42 -4.47 -6.05
CA VAL A 73 -5.29 -4.93 -4.95
C VAL A 73 -6.76 -4.65 -5.25
N ALA A 74 -7.08 -3.44 -5.74
CA ALA A 74 -8.44 -3.11 -6.18
C ALA A 74 -8.93 -3.99 -7.34
N ARG A 75 -8.05 -4.35 -8.29
CA ARG A 75 -8.36 -5.32 -9.36
C ARG A 75 -8.59 -6.73 -8.83
N ARG A 76 -7.80 -7.17 -7.84
CA ARG A 76 -7.89 -8.52 -7.24
C ARG A 76 -9.24 -8.77 -6.55
N TRP A 77 -9.89 -7.73 -6.02
CA TRP A 77 -11.25 -7.85 -5.46
C TRP A 77 -12.34 -7.72 -6.50
N ARG A 78 -11.97 -7.34 -7.72
CA ARG A 78 -12.88 -7.16 -8.86
C ARG A 78 -12.90 -8.37 -9.78
N THR A 79 -12.24 -9.49 -9.42
CA THR A 79 -12.43 -10.79 -10.05
C THR A 79 -13.45 -11.62 -9.27
N PRO A 80 -14.74 -11.50 -9.58
CA PRO A 80 -15.60 -12.67 -9.67
C PRO A 80 -15.27 -13.39 -10.98
N GLU A 81 -14.65 -14.56 -10.90
CA GLU A 81 -14.96 -15.64 -11.84
C GLU A 81 -15.85 -16.64 -11.09
#